data_AF-A0A920PUU7-F1
#
_entry.id   AF-A0A920PUU7-F1
#
_cell.length_a   1.000
_cell.length_b   1.000
_cell.length_c   1.000
_cell.angle_alpha   90.00
_cell.angle_beta   90.00
_cell.angle_gamma   90.00
#
_symmetry.space_group_name_H-M   'P 1'
#
loop_
_entity.id
_entity.type
_entity.pdbx_description
1 polymer ?
#
loop_
_entity_poly.entity_id
_entity_poly.type
_entity_poly.pdbx_seq_one_letter_code
_entity_poly.pdbx_strand_id
1 'polypeptide(L)'
;MTILMILSAISTLLLFTVHSVVAAFAVSAVIGAVAAGGNVIPPVAYASYFGRRSIGSIRGIGETGVQVGQTIGPLLSGLAFDINGSYNISFLTFAFLALFSAGLIATSKPPTKPE
;
A
#
# COMPACT_ATOMS: atom_id res chain seq x y z
N MET A 1 9.83 -5.18 1.30
CA MET A 1 8.39 -4.82 1.36
C MET A 1 8.05 -3.96 2.57
N THR A 2 8.64 -4.18 3.76
CA THR A 2 8.43 -3.31 4.94
C THR A 2 8.72 -1.83 4.68
N ILE A 3 9.88 -1.50 4.10
CA ILE A 3 10.26 -0.11 3.78
C ILE A 3 9.22 0.55 2.85
N LEU A 4 8.74 -0.20 1.85
CA LEU A 4 7.69 0.28 0.95
C LEU A 4 6.42 0.68 1.72
N MET A 5 5.99 -0.15 2.68
CA MET A 5 4.78 0.14 3.48
C MET A 5 4.98 1.35 4.40
N ILE A 6 6.18 1.53 4.97
CA ILE A 6 6.53 2.73 5.74
C ILE A 6 6.49 3.97 4.85
N LEU A 7 7.06 3.90 3.64
CA LEU A 7 7.01 4.99 2.67
C LEU A 7 5.57 5.31 2.24
N SER A 8 4.70 4.30 2.09
CA SER A 8 3.27 4.49 1.81
C SER A 8 2.56 5.23 2.94
N ALA A 9 2.88 4.92 4.20
CA ALA A 9 2.32 5.62 5.35
C ALA A 9 2.78 7.09 5.37
N ILE A 10 4.08 7.33 5.22
CA ILE A 10 4.67 8.67 5.23
C ILE A 10 4.08 9.51 4.07
N SER A 11 4.04 8.98 2.86
CA SER A 11 3.51 9.70 1.70
C SER A 11 2.02 10.02 1.83
N THR A 12 1.23 9.16 2.47
CA THR A 12 -0.17 9.43 2.79
C THR A 12 -0.30 10.56 3.82
N LEU A 13 0.56 10.58 4.85
CA LEU A 13 0.55 11.64 5.86
C LEU A 13 0.95 13.01 5.30
N LEU A 14 1.74 13.06 4.22
CA LEU A 14 2.05 14.32 3.53
C LEU A 14 0.80 15.03 2.98
N LEU A 15 -0.32 14.32 2.76
CA LEU A 15 -1.57 14.93 2.31
C LEU A 15 -2.12 15.96 3.30
N PHE A 16 -1.78 15.88 4.59
CA PHE A 16 -2.14 16.92 5.58
C PHE A 16 -1.46 18.26 5.34
N THR A 17 -0.33 18.27 4.62
CA THR A 17 0.42 19.51 4.33
C THR A 17 -0.05 20.21 3.05
N VAL A 18 -0.99 19.60 2.32
CA VAL A 18 -1.46 20.10 1.03
C VAL A 18 -2.48 21.22 1.23
N HIS A 19 -2.03 22.45 1.03
CA HIS A 19 -2.87 23.66 1.09
C HIS A 19 -2.89 24.42 -0.25
N SER A 20 -2.24 23.89 -1.29
CA SER A 20 -2.15 24.50 -2.62
C SER A 20 -2.11 23.46 -3.72
N VAL A 21 -2.47 23.86 -4.95
CA VAL A 21 -2.45 22.99 -6.13
C VAL A 21 -1.05 22.46 -6.43
N VAL A 22 -0.02 23.31 -6.28
CA VAL A 22 1.38 22.90 -6.51
C VAL A 22 1.80 21.84 -5.49
N ALA A 23 1.46 22.02 -4.22
CA ALA A 23 1.72 21.02 -3.18
C ALA A 23 0.98 19.70 -3.45
N ALA A 24 -0.26 19.78 -3.97
CA ALA A 24 -1.03 18.59 -4.33
C ALA A 24 -0.35 17.77 -5.43
N PHE A 25 0.15 18.42 -6.49
CA PHE A 25 0.91 17.73 -7.54
C PHE A 25 2.22 17.14 -7.03
N ALA A 26 2.97 17.88 -6.21
CA ALA A 26 4.23 17.41 -5.63
C ALA A 26 4.01 16.15 -4.76
N VAL A 27 3.03 16.19 -3.84
CA VAL A 27 2.70 15.04 -2.98
C VAL A 27 2.14 13.87 -3.80
N SER A 28 1.31 14.14 -4.81
CA SER A 28 0.80 13.09 -5.71
C SER A 28 1.92 12.40 -6.50
N ALA A 29 2.95 13.14 -6.92
CA ALA A 29 4.13 12.55 -7.56
C ALA A 29 4.89 11.61 -6.61
N VAL A 30 5.04 11.99 -5.34
CA VAL A 30 5.64 11.13 -4.31
C VAL A 30 4.81 9.87 -4.09
N ILE A 31 3.48 10.01 -3.93
CA ILE A 31 2.56 8.86 -3.78
C ILE A 31 2.66 7.94 -5.01
N GLY A 32 2.68 8.50 -6.22
CA GLY A 32 2.82 7.75 -7.46
C GLY A 32 4.13 6.97 -7.55
N ALA A 33 5.25 7.58 -7.15
CA ALA A 33 6.55 6.91 -7.09
C ALA A 33 6.56 5.75 -6.08
N VAL A 34 5.97 5.93 -4.90
CA VAL A 34 5.82 4.87 -3.91
C VAL A 34 4.91 3.76 -4.42
N ALA A 35 3.78 4.11 -5.05
CA ALA A 35 2.84 3.15 -5.63
C ALA A 35 3.48 2.30 -6.73
N ALA A 36 4.36 2.88 -7.55
CA ALA A 36 5.12 2.13 -8.55
C ALA A 36 5.98 1.02 -7.91
N GLY A 37 6.59 1.28 -6.75
CA GLY A 37 7.29 0.27 -5.95
C GLY A 37 6.38 -0.88 -5.53
N GLY A 38 5.11 -0.61 -5.23
CA GLY A 38 4.09 -1.62 -4.92
C GLY A 38 3.76 -2.56 -6.08
N ASN A 39 3.93 -2.13 -7.33
CA ASN A 39 3.70 -2.99 -8.50
C ASN A 39 4.93 -3.84 -8.86
N VAL A 40 6.14 -3.40 -8.50
CA VAL A 40 7.40 -4.06 -8.90
C VAL A 40 7.95 -4.98 -7.81
N ILE A 41 7.93 -4.56 -6.54
CA ILE A 41 8.59 -5.27 -5.44
C ILE A 41 7.93 -6.64 -5.14
N PRO A 42 6.59 -6.76 -4.99
CA PRO A 42 5.96 -8.04 -4.68
C PRO A 42 6.23 -9.15 -5.71
N PRO A 43 6.04 -8.96 -7.03
CA PRO A 43 6.29 -10.03 -7.99
C PRO A 43 7.75 -10.47 -8.04
N VAL A 44 8.71 -9.54 -7.85
CA VAL A 44 10.13 -9.88 -7.75
C VAL A 44 10.39 -10.72 -6.49
N ALA A 45 9.85 -10.31 -5.34
CA ALA A 45 9.99 -11.06 -4.09
C ALA A 45 9.40 -12.48 -4.21
N TYR A 46 8.20 -12.63 -4.76
CA TYR A 46 7.56 -13.93 -4.96
C TYR A 46 8.40 -14.83 -5.88
N ALA A 47 8.96 -14.28 -6.97
CA ALA A 47 9.82 -15.04 -7.88
C ALA A 47 11.10 -15.55 -7.20
N SER A 48 11.72 -14.72 -6.35
CA SER A 48 12.92 -15.08 -5.59
C SER A 48 12.65 -16.15 -4.52
N TYR A 49 11.48 -16.09 -3.88
CA TYR A 49 11.10 -16.99 -2.79
C TYR A 49 10.59 -18.35 -3.27
N PHE A 50 9.65 -18.36 -4.22
CA PHE A 50 8.92 -19.59 -4.60
C PHE A 50 9.32 -20.13 -5.98
N GLY A 51 10.24 -19.47 -6.68
CA GLY A 51 10.57 -19.79 -8.06
C GLY A 51 9.41 -19.47 -9.02
N ARG A 52 9.58 -19.85 -10.30
CA ARG A 52 8.68 -19.42 -11.38
C ARG A 52 7.49 -20.36 -11.64
N ARG A 53 7.48 -21.56 -11.05
CA ARG A 53 6.53 -22.63 -11.42
C ARG A 53 5.12 -22.42 -10.83
N SER A 54 5.03 -21.88 -9.62
CA SER A 54 3.75 -21.64 -8.92
C SER A 54 3.45 -20.15 -8.69
N ILE A 55 4.23 -19.26 -9.31
CA ILE A 55 4.14 -17.81 -9.09
C ILE A 55 2.77 -17.24 -9.47
N GLY A 56 2.13 -17.79 -10.52
CA GLY A 56 0.81 -17.35 -10.98
C GLY A 56 -0.30 -17.63 -9.98
N SER A 57 -0.27 -18.79 -9.31
CA SER A 57 -1.26 -19.15 -8.29
C SER A 57 -1.10 -18.33 -7.02
N ILE A 58 0.14 -18.16 -6.53
CA ILE A 58 0.45 -17.34 -5.36
C ILE A 58 0.04 -15.88 -5.61
N ARG A 59 0.41 -15.35 -6.78
CA ARG A 59 0.07 -13.98 -7.16
C ARG A 59 -1.43 -13.82 -7.33
N GLY A 60 -2.13 -14.79 -7.92
CA GLY A 60 -3.58 -14.74 -8.10
C GLY A 60 -4.32 -14.48 -6.79
N ILE A 61 -4.00 -15.25 -5.74
CA ILE A 61 -4.62 -15.08 -4.41
C ILE A 61 -4.24 -13.72 -3.81
N GLY A 62 -2.97 -13.32 -3.91
CA GLY A 62 -2.51 -12.03 -3.38
C GLY A 62 -3.19 -10.83 -4.06
N GLU A 63 -3.31 -10.85 -5.38
CA GLU A 63 -3.94 -9.78 -6.16
C GLU A 63 -5.45 -9.69 -5.90
N THR A 64 -6.13 -10.79 -5.56
CA THR A 64 -7.53 -10.73 -5.12
C THR A 64 -7.67 -9.84 -3.88
N GLY A 65 -6.79 -9.99 -2.88
CA GLY A 65 -6.79 -9.13 -1.71
C GLY A 65 -6.52 -7.65 -2.05
N VAL A 66 -5.62 -7.39 -3.00
CA VAL A 66 -5.34 -6.03 -3.51
C VAL A 66 -6.59 -5.42 -4.14
N GLN A 67 -7.31 -6.16 -4.98
CA GLN A 67 -8.53 -5.66 -5.63
C GLN A 67 -9.61 -5.32 -4.61
N VAL A 68 -9.81 -6.16 -3.58
CA VAL A 68 -10.74 -5.87 -2.49
C VAL A 68 -10.39 -4.53 -1.82
N GLY A 69 -9.11 -4.30 -1.54
CA GLY A 69 -8.63 -3.02 -0.99
C GLY A 69 -8.88 -1.83 -1.93
N GLN A 70 -8.65 -2.00 -3.24
CA GLN A 70 -8.90 -0.95 -4.24
C GLN A 70 -10.39 -0.62 -4.40
N THR A 71 -11.28 -1.58 -4.20
CA THR A 71 -12.74 -1.34 -4.21
C THR A 71 -13.21 -0.65 -2.94
N ILE A 72 -12.76 -1.14 -1.77
CA ILE A 72 -13.24 -0.65 -0.47
C ILE A 72 -12.64 0.72 -0.13
N GLY A 73 -11.38 0.97 -0.48
CA GLY A 73 -10.64 2.18 -0.11
C GLY A 73 -11.35 3.48 -0.51
N PRO A 74 -11.68 3.69 -1.81
CA PRO A 74 -12.40 4.87 -2.26
C PRO A 74 -13.76 5.02 -1.58
N LEU A 75 -14.50 3.93 -1.42
CA LEU A 75 -15.84 3.92 -0.83
C LEU A 75 -15.80 4.36 0.65
N LEU A 76 -14.88 3.81 1.44
CA LEU A 76 -14.66 4.24 2.82
C LEU A 76 -14.18 5.69 2.89
N SER A 77 -13.29 6.11 1.98
CA SER A 77 -12.76 7.48 1.99
C SER A 77 -13.82 8.52 1.64
N GLY A 78 -14.75 8.18 0.73
CA GLY A 78 -15.87 9.02 0.34
C GLY A 78 -16.88 9.13 1.48
N LEU A 79 -17.26 8.00 2.07
CA LEU A 79 -18.18 8.00 3.22
C LEU A 79 -17.61 8.77 4.42
N ALA A 80 -16.31 8.61 4.70
CA ALA A 80 -15.65 9.37 5.76
C ALA A 80 -15.67 10.88 5.49
N PHE A 81 -15.55 11.30 4.23
CA PHE A 81 -15.70 12.69 3.83
C PHE A 81 -17.15 13.17 3.98
N ASP A 82 -18.13 12.38 3.55
CA ASP A 82 -19.56 12.75 3.66
C ASP A 82 -19.99 12.96 5.12
N ILE A 83 -19.46 12.15 6.05
CA ILE A 83 -19.78 12.24 7.47
C ILE A 83 -19.02 13.37 8.18
N ASN A 84 -17.73 13.56 7.87
CA ASN A 84 -16.85 14.46 8.64
C ASN A 84 -16.54 15.78 7.93
N GLY A 85 -16.92 15.93 6.66
CA GLY A 85 -16.54 17.05 5.80
C GLY A 85 -15.04 17.15 5.52
N SER A 86 -14.24 16.12 5.86
CA SER A 86 -12.78 16.13 5.69
C SER A 86 -12.22 14.73 5.47
N TYR A 87 -11.06 14.65 4.80
CA TYR A 87 -10.36 13.39 4.53
C TYR A 87 -9.40 12.96 5.64
N ASN A 88 -9.31 13.73 6.74
CA ASN A 88 -8.32 13.51 7.81
C ASN A 88 -8.41 12.09 8.39
N ILE A 89 -9.63 11.62 8.64
CA ILE A 89 -9.88 10.26 9.17
C ILE A 89 -9.45 9.20 8.16
N SER A 90 -9.73 9.41 6.87
CA SER A 90 -9.31 8.49 5.80
C SER A 90 -7.80 8.39 5.71
N PHE A 91 -7.10 9.53 5.72
CA PHE A 91 -5.64 9.56 5.65
C PHE A 91 -4.98 8.89 6.86
N LEU A 92 -5.47 9.15 8.08
CA LEU A 92 -4.99 8.48 9.28
C LEU A 92 -5.23 6.97 9.25
N THR A 93 -6.42 6.55 8.81
CA THR A 93 -6.78 5.13 8.72
C THR A 93 -5.87 4.40 7.72
N PHE A 94 -5.63 4.99 6.54
CA PHE A 94 -4.74 4.39 5.54
C PHE A 94 -3.27 4.38 5.97
N ALA A 95 -2.80 5.46 6.61
CA ALA A 95 -1.46 5.48 7.19
C ALA A 95 -1.28 4.42 8.28
N PHE A 96 -2.29 4.25 9.15
CA PHE A 96 -2.29 3.19 10.16
C PHE A 96 -2.27 1.79 9.53
N LEU A 97 -3.12 1.50 8.55
CA LEU A 97 -3.15 0.22 7.86
C LEU A 97 -1.82 -0.10 7.17
N ALA A 98 -1.17 0.91 6.58
CA ALA A 98 0.15 0.76 5.98
C ALA A 98 1.23 0.43 7.03
N LEU A 99 1.26 1.14 8.17
CA LEU A 99 2.19 0.84 9.26
C LEU A 99 1.93 -0.52 9.90
N PHE A 100 0.66 -0.88 10.10
CA PHE A 100 0.27 -2.20 10.60
C PHE A 100 0.76 -3.31 9.66
N SER A 101 0.56 -3.13 8.35
CA SER A 101 1.08 -4.04 7.33
C SER A 101 2.61 -4.11 7.35
N ALA A 102 3.29 -2.98 7.56
CA ALA A 102 4.75 -2.97 7.71
C ALA A 102 5.20 -3.82 8.90
N GLY A 103 4.51 -3.74 10.04
CA GLY A 103 4.76 -4.57 11.22
C GLY A 103 4.58 -6.06 10.93
N LEU A 104 3.46 -6.45 10.33
CA LEU A 104 3.22 -7.85 9.94
C LEU A 104 4.30 -8.39 9.00
N ILE A 105 4.68 -7.62 7.98
CA ILE A 105 5.73 -8.01 7.03
C ILE A 105 7.09 -8.10 7.72
N ALA A 106 7.42 -7.19 8.64
CA ALA A 106 8.68 -7.22 9.37
C ALA A 106 8.82 -8.47 10.25
N THR A 107 7.71 -8.97 10.80
CA THR A 107 7.70 -10.22 11.59
C THR A 107 7.64 -11.49 10.74
N SER A 108 7.35 -11.37 9.45
CA SER A 108 7.24 -12.50 8.54
C SER A 108 8.63 -12.94 8.05
N LYS A 109 8.95 -14.22 8.23
CA LYS A 109 10.21 -14.80 7.73
C LYS A 109 10.09 -15.20 6.27
N PRO A 110 11.13 -15.02 5.45
CA PRO A 110 11.14 -15.54 4.09
C PRO A 110 10.95 -17.07 4.13
N PRO A 111 10.14 -17.62 3.22
CA PRO A 111 9.92 -19.06 3.16
C PRO A 111 11.23 -19.78 2.86
N THR A 112 11.57 -20.77 3.68
CA THR A 112 12.70 -21.67 3.41
C THR A 112 12.34 -22.52 2.20
N LYS A 113 13.19 -22.50 1.17
CA LYS A 113 13.04 -23.40 0.01
C LYS A 113 13.07 -24.85 0.53
N PRO A 114 12.07 -25.70 0.20
CA PRO A 114 12.23 -27.13 0.40
C PRO A 114 13.42 -27.59 -0.47
N GLU A 115 14.35 -28.33 0.13
CA GLU A 115 15.44 -29.00 -0.60
C GLU A 115 14.88 -29.99 -1.64
#